data_AF-A0A3D3P801-F1
#
_entry.id   AF-A0A3D3P801-F1
#
_cell.length_a   1.000
_cell.length_b   1.000
_cell.length_c   1.000
_cell.angle_alpha   90.00
_cell.angle_beta   90.00
_cell.angle_gamma   90.00
#
_symmetry.space_group_name_H-M   'P 1'
#
loop_
_entity.id
_entity.type
_entity.pdbx_description
1 polymer ?
#
loop_
_entity_poly.entity_id
_entity_poly.type
_entity_poly.pdbx_seq_one_letter_code
_entity_poly.pdbx_strand_id
1 'polypeptide(L)'
;PRSHGLTMVMDKGLSIREVENFLEIGSPHTDIVKLGWATSFVTPNLKEKLKIYRDAGMPVYFGGTLFEAFLVRGQFDDYRRVLDQYDLKYAEISDGSMDIP
;
A
#
# COMPACT_ATOMS: atom_id res chain seq x y z
N PRO A 1 7.59 0.98 17.76
CA PRO A 1 7.13 0.00 16.74
C PRO A 1 6.95 -1.39 17.36
N ARG A 2 5.88 -2.11 17.03
CA ARG A 2 5.68 -3.51 17.45
C ARG A 2 6.56 -4.44 16.61
N SER A 3 6.92 -5.60 17.17
CA SER A 3 7.68 -6.65 16.47
C SER A 3 6.97 -8.00 16.39
N HIS A 4 5.85 -8.17 17.11
CA HIS A 4 5.00 -9.37 17.11
C HIS A 4 3.53 -8.95 17.28
N GLY A 5 2.59 -9.81 16.89
CA GLY A 5 1.16 -9.52 16.98
C GLY A 5 0.74 -8.33 16.10
N LEU A 6 1.38 -8.20 14.94
CA LEU A 6 1.16 -7.08 14.03
C LEU A 6 -0.24 -7.11 13.43
N THR A 7 -0.84 -5.94 13.30
CA THR A 7 -2.11 -5.74 12.60
C THR A 7 -1.87 -5.03 11.28
N MET A 8 -2.10 -5.74 10.17
CA MET A 8 -2.16 -5.16 8.84
C MET A 8 -3.61 -4.84 8.50
N VAL A 9 -3.89 -3.58 8.15
CA VAL A 9 -5.22 -3.15 7.70
C VAL A 9 -5.21 -2.99 6.19
N MET A 10 -6.22 -3.56 5.54
CA MET A 10 -6.43 -3.38 4.10
C MET A 10 -7.33 -2.18 3.85
N ASP A 11 -6.77 -1.17 3.19
CA ASP A 11 -7.50 -0.06 2.61
C ASP A 11 -7.92 -0.43 1.19
N LYS A 12 -9.24 -0.55 0.97
CA LYS A 12 -9.83 -0.97 -0.30
C LYS A 12 -10.31 0.20 -1.17
N GLY A 13 -9.94 1.43 -0.81
CA GLY A 13 -10.42 2.65 -1.49
C GLY A 13 -11.03 3.68 -0.55
N LEU A 14 -10.55 3.77 0.70
CA LEU A 14 -10.95 4.85 1.60
C LEU A 14 -10.62 6.20 0.96
N SER A 15 -11.54 7.15 1.06
CA SER A 15 -11.28 8.56 0.78
C SER A 15 -10.29 9.15 1.78
N ILE A 16 -9.76 10.34 1.47
CA ILE A 16 -8.86 11.08 2.37
C ILE A 16 -9.48 11.26 3.77
N ARG A 17 -10.74 11.70 3.84
CA ARG A 17 -11.44 11.94 5.11
C ARG A 17 -11.68 10.65 5.88
N GLU A 18 -11.95 9.55 5.19
CA GLU A 18 -12.10 8.25 5.84
C GLU A 18 -10.77 7.73 6.39
N VAL A 19 -9.64 8.04 5.75
CA VAL A 19 -8.32 7.75 6.31
C VAL A 19 -8.08 8.55 7.59
N GLU A 20 -8.42 9.85 7.61
CA GLU A 20 -8.31 10.69 8.81
C GLU A 20 -9.17 10.13 9.95
N ASN A 21 -10.45 9.84 9.67
CA ASN A 21 -11.38 9.25 10.65
C ASN A 21 -10.91 7.87 11.12
N PHE A 22 -10.36 7.04 10.22
CA PHE A 22 -9.79 5.75 10.57
C PHE A 22 -8.60 5.92 11.53
N LEU A 23 -7.69 6.85 11.24
CA LEU A 23 -6.49 7.07 12.03
C LEU A 23 -6.80 7.67 13.40
N GLU A 24 -7.87 8.47 13.53
CA GLU A 24 -8.30 9.06 14.81
C GLU A 24 -8.46 8.01 15.92
N ILE A 25 -9.02 6.84 15.59
CA ILE A 25 -9.30 5.76 16.55
C ILE A 25 -8.45 4.51 16.31
N GLY A 26 -8.19 4.18 15.04
CA GLY A 26 -7.55 2.92 14.63
C GLY A 26 -6.02 2.95 14.63
N SER A 27 -5.39 4.13 14.67
CA SER A 27 -3.92 4.26 14.62
C SER A 27 -3.21 3.48 15.73
N PRO A 28 -3.66 3.53 17.02
CA PRO A 28 -3.03 2.74 18.08
C PRO A 28 -3.09 1.22 17.86
N HIS A 29 -3.95 0.71 16.99
CA HIS A 29 -4.16 -0.73 16.77
C HIS A 29 -3.70 -1.20 15.37
N THR A 30 -3.14 -0.31 14.57
CA THR A 30 -2.68 -0.62 13.21
C THR A 30 -1.17 -0.47 13.15
N ASP A 31 -0.49 -1.40 12.50
CA ASP A 31 0.97 -1.36 12.35
C ASP A 31 1.41 -1.07 10.91
N ILE A 32 0.60 -1.48 9.93
CA ILE A 32 0.88 -1.30 8.51
C ILE A 32 -0.42 -1.30 7.71
N VAL A 33 -0.46 -0.52 6.64
CA VAL A 33 -1.63 -0.46 5.73
C VAL A 33 -1.26 -0.99 4.36
N LYS A 34 -2.11 -1.89 3.85
CA LYS A 34 -2.09 -2.30 2.45
C LYS A 34 -3.11 -1.51 1.65
N LEU A 35 -2.69 -0.82 0.59
CA LEU A 35 -3.64 -0.43 -0.46
C LEU A 35 -3.95 -1.68 -1.31
N GLY A 36 -5.16 -2.20 -1.15
CA GLY A 36 -5.53 -3.52 -1.65
C GLY A 36 -5.34 -3.67 -3.16
N TRP A 37 -4.82 -4.82 -3.59
CA TRP A 37 -4.69 -5.19 -5.00
C TRP A 37 -3.98 -4.10 -5.83
N ALA A 38 -4.64 -3.56 -6.85
CA ALA A 38 -4.20 -2.42 -7.66
C ALA A 38 -5.01 -1.13 -7.38
N THR A 39 -5.66 -1.01 -6.22
CA THR A 39 -6.47 0.19 -5.90
C THR A 39 -5.65 1.48 -5.93
N SER A 40 -4.35 1.42 -5.61
CA SER A 40 -3.44 2.56 -5.73
C SER A 40 -3.37 3.13 -7.16
N PHE A 41 -3.54 2.30 -8.19
CA PHE A 41 -3.51 2.74 -9.59
C PHE A 41 -4.71 3.61 -9.97
N VAL A 42 -5.86 3.42 -9.30
CA VAL A 42 -7.12 4.13 -9.58
C VAL A 42 -7.52 5.11 -8.48
N THR A 43 -6.69 5.27 -7.45
CA THR A 43 -6.96 6.20 -6.35
C THR A 43 -6.58 7.63 -6.75
N PRO A 44 -7.53 8.56 -6.90
CA PRO A 44 -7.20 9.96 -7.10
C PRO A 44 -6.50 10.52 -5.86
N ASN A 45 -5.65 11.53 -6.04
CA ASN A 45 -4.92 12.19 -4.95
C ASN A 45 -4.09 11.22 -4.08
N LEU A 46 -3.57 10.14 -4.66
CA LEU A 46 -2.82 9.10 -3.94
C LEU A 46 -1.67 9.67 -3.09
N LYS A 47 -0.93 10.66 -3.60
CA LYS A 47 0.17 11.30 -2.87
C LYS A 47 -0.29 11.92 -1.54
N GLU A 48 -1.45 12.56 -1.54
CA GLU A 48 -2.03 13.19 -0.35
C GLU A 48 -2.47 12.12 0.65
N LYS A 49 -3.16 11.08 0.19
CA LYS A 49 -3.54 9.92 1.02
C LYS A 49 -2.34 9.25 1.68
N LEU A 50 -1.27 9.00 0.91
CA LEU A 50 -0.03 8.41 1.43
C LEU A 50 0.68 9.34 2.41
N LYS A 51 0.60 10.66 2.22
CA LYS A 51 1.16 11.64 3.14
C LYS A 51 0.46 11.55 4.51
N ILE A 52 -0.87 11.46 4.54
CA ILE A 52 -1.63 11.37 5.80
C ILE A 52 -1.23 10.14 6.61
N TYR A 53 -1.15 8.96 5.96
CA TYR A 53 -0.65 7.75 6.62
C TYR A 53 0.78 7.94 7.15
N ARG A 54 1.66 8.52 6.34
CA ARG A 54 3.07 8.76 6.69
C ARG A 54 3.22 9.72 7.87
N ASP A 55 2.47 10.81 7.88
CA ASP A 55 2.47 11.80 8.96
C ASP A 55 1.99 11.18 10.28
N ALA A 56 1.08 10.21 10.20
CA ALA A 56 0.64 9.40 11.34
C ALA A 56 1.62 8.28 11.73
N GLY A 57 2.79 8.20 11.09
CA GLY A 57 3.79 7.15 11.34
C GLY A 57 3.37 5.77 10.84
N MET A 58 2.37 5.69 9.95
CA MET A 58 1.83 4.44 9.43
C MET A 58 2.52 4.05 8.12
N PRO A 59 3.30 2.96 8.08
CA PRO A 59 3.86 2.47 6.83
C PRO A 59 2.75 1.95 5.92
N VAL A 60 2.90 2.20 4.61
CA VAL A 60 1.96 1.76 3.57
C VAL A 60 2.72 0.97 2.51
N TYR A 61 2.06 -0.02 1.93
CA TYR A 61 2.53 -0.72 0.73
C TYR A 61 1.37 -1.01 -0.24
N PHE A 62 1.71 -1.25 -1.51
CA PHE A 62 0.74 -1.61 -2.54
C PHE A 62 0.56 -3.13 -2.59
N GLY A 63 -0.67 -3.58 -2.91
CA GLY A 63 -0.96 -5.00 -3.01
C GLY A 63 -0.16 -5.71 -4.10
N GLY A 64 0.15 -6.98 -3.85
CA GLY A 64 1.00 -7.79 -4.71
C GLY A 64 0.41 -8.00 -6.11
N THR A 65 -0.91 -7.96 -6.26
CA THR A 65 -1.57 -7.97 -7.57
C THR A 65 -1.14 -6.81 -8.47
N LEU A 66 -0.80 -5.63 -7.91
CA LEU A 66 -0.23 -4.55 -8.70
C LEU A 66 1.16 -4.95 -9.21
N PHE A 67 2.01 -5.52 -8.35
CA PHE A 67 3.32 -6.04 -8.74
C PHE A 67 3.20 -7.08 -9.86
N GLU A 68 2.32 -8.07 -9.71
CA GLU A 68 2.04 -9.09 -10.71
C GLU A 68 1.59 -8.47 -12.04
N ALA A 69 0.75 -7.43 -12.00
CA ALA A 69 0.34 -6.70 -13.19
C ALA A 69 1.53 -6.04 -13.92
N PHE A 70 2.53 -5.51 -13.22
CA PHE A 70 3.75 -5.03 -13.88
C PHE A 70 4.59 -6.19 -14.43
N LEU A 71 4.75 -7.26 -13.64
CA LEU A 71 5.63 -8.37 -13.99
C LEU A 71 5.16 -9.13 -15.23
N VAL A 72 3.85 -9.42 -15.36
CA VAL A 72 3.29 -10.11 -16.55
C VAL A 72 3.50 -9.33 -17.85
N ARG A 73 3.80 -8.02 -17.76
CA ARG A 73 4.09 -7.14 -18.90
C ARG A 73 5.60 -6.92 -19.12
N GLY A 74 6.46 -7.59 -18.36
CA GLY A 74 7.91 -7.36 -18.38
C GLY A 74 8.33 -6.00 -17.82
N GLN A 75 7.48 -5.37 -17.00
CA GLN A 75 7.65 -3.99 -16.53
C GLN A 75 8.17 -3.90 -15.09
N PHE A 76 9.06 -4.80 -14.68
CA PHE A 76 9.60 -4.80 -13.32
C PHE A 76 10.31 -3.49 -12.96
N ASP A 77 11.04 -2.90 -13.90
CA ASP A 77 11.72 -1.61 -13.69
C ASP A 77 10.74 -0.45 -13.54
N ASP A 78 9.60 -0.48 -14.22
CA ASP A 78 8.54 0.51 -14.02
C ASP A 78 7.92 0.36 -12.63
N TYR A 79 7.72 -0.87 -12.15
CA TYR A 79 7.23 -1.09 -10.79
C TYR A 79 8.17 -0.48 -9.74
N ARG A 80 9.49 -0.68 -9.89
CA ARG A 80 10.49 -0.05 -9.00
C ARG A 80 10.40 1.47 -9.03
N ARG A 81 10.29 2.07 -10.22
CA ARG A 81 10.08 3.53 -10.38
C ARG A 81 8.80 4.01 -9.69
N VAL A 82 7.74 3.23 -9.72
CA VAL A 82 6.49 3.55 -9.02
C VAL A 82 6.69 3.56 -7.50
N LEU A 83 7.40 2.58 -6.94
CA LEU A 83 7.72 2.57 -5.51
C LEU A 83 8.56 3.79 -5.10
N ASP A 84 9.57 4.14 -5.91
CA ASP A 84 10.42 5.31 -5.70
C ASP A 84 9.61 6.62 -5.79
N GLN A 85 8.74 6.75 -6.80
CA GLN A 85 7.89 7.92 -7.01
C GLN A 85 7.01 8.24 -5.80
N TYR A 86 6.51 7.20 -5.11
CA TYR A 86 5.66 7.34 -3.93
C TYR A 86 6.41 7.19 -2.60
N ASP A 87 7.74 7.02 -2.66
CA ASP A 87 8.63 6.84 -1.51
C ASP A 87 8.14 5.73 -0.57
N LEU A 88 7.81 4.58 -1.14
CA LEU A 88 7.38 3.40 -0.38
C LEU A 88 8.58 2.61 0.13
N LYS A 89 8.53 2.20 1.39
CA LYS A 89 9.60 1.42 2.05
C LYS A 89 9.37 -0.09 2.02
N TYR A 90 8.18 -0.51 1.62
CA TYR A 90 7.75 -1.90 1.61
C TYR A 90 7.05 -2.22 0.29
N ALA A 91 7.18 -3.46 -0.15
CA ALA A 91 6.49 -4.02 -1.31
C ALA A 91 5.94 -5.41 -0.96
N GLU A 92 4.74 -5.73 -1.44
CA GLU A 92 4.20 -7.09 -1.41
C GLU A 92 4.57 -7.77 -2.73
N ILE A 93 5.22 -8.92 -2.65
CA ILE A 93 5.52 -9.80 -3.77
C ILE A 93 4.62 -11.02 -3.64
N SER A 94 3.91 -11.35 -4.71
CA SER A 94 3.01 -12.50 -4.78
C SER A 94 2.94 -13.05 -6.19
N ASP A 95 2.38 -14.24 -6.31
CA ASP A 95 2.13 -15.03 -7.52
C ASP A 95 0.69 -15.55 -7.51
N GLY A 96 -0.24 -14.80 -6.91
CA GLY A 96 -1.62 -15.26 -6.70
C GLY A 96 -2.50 -15.21 -7.95
N SER A 97 -2.08 -14.46 -8.97
CA SER A 97 -2.76 -14.27 -10.26
C SER A 97 -1.83 -14.47 -11.47
N MET A 98 -0.58 -14.86 -11.25
CA MET A 98 0.39 -15.28 -12.28
C MET A 98 1.43 -16.22 -11.68
N ASP A 99 1.98 -17.13 -12.47
CA ASP A 99 3.07 -17.99 -12.00
C ASP A 99 4.43 -17.27 -12.06
N ILE A 100 5.16 -17.28 -10.94
CA ILE A 100 6.55 -16.80 -10.86
C ILE A 100 7.46 -18.03 -10.65
N PRO A 101 8.39 -18.33 -11.59
CA PRO A 101 9.31 -19.47 -11.47
C PRO A 101 10.30 -19.38 -10.32
#